data_AF-A0A4R1XRN1-F1
#
_entry.id   AF-A0A4R1XRN1-F1
#
_cell.length_a   1.000
_cell.length_b   1.000
_cell.length_c   1.000
_cell.angle_alpha   90.00
_cell.angle_beta   90.00
_cell.angle_gamma   90.00
#
_symmetry.space_group_name_H-M   'P 1'
#
loop_
_entity.id
_entity.type
_entity.pdbx_description
1 polymer ?
#
loop_
_entity_poly.entity_id
_entity_poly.type
_entity_poly.pdbx_seq_one_letter_code
_entity_poly.pdbx_strand_id
1 'polypeptide(L)'
;MRLQIGDRNVHAGAGQTLVAPKGIPHSFRIESAAGAHCLTITRGDDFETMLRQASRIADKPELPAATAPSPEMIDALTRCCAENNIAIVGPPLA
;
A
#
# COMPACT_ATOMS: atom_id res chain seq x y z
N MET A 1 -2.68 -6.87 11.40
CA MET A 1 -2.92 -6.38 10.03
C MET A 1 -3.76 -7.42 9.30
N ARG A 2 -4.84 -7.01 8.65
CA ARG A 2 -5.63 -7.89 7.78
C ARG A 2 -5.22 -7.68 6.34
N LEU A 3 -5.06 -8.76 5.59
CA LEU A 3 -4.74 -8.75 4.17
C LEU A 3 -5.77 -9.58 3.42
N GLN A 4 -6.17 -9.09 2.26
CA GLN A 4 -6.89 -9.84 1.24
C GLN A 4 -5.91 -10.13 0.11
N ILE A 5 -5.74 -11.40 -0.26
CA ILE A 5 -4.85 -11.83 -1.35
C ILE A 5 -5.62 -12.84 -2.21
N GLY A 6 -6.06 -12.42 -3.39
CA GLY A 6 -7.07 -13.15 -4.16
C GLY A 6 -8.31 -13.35 -3.31
N ASP A 7 -8.73 -14.59 -3.10
CA ASP A 7 -9.88 -14.94 -2.25
C ASP A 7 -9.51 -15.19 -0.77
N ARG A 8 -8.23 -15.11 -0.41
CA ARG A 8 -7.76 -15.41 0.95
C ARG A 8 -7.77 -14.17 1.82
N ASN A 9 -8.47 -14.26 2.96
CA ASN A 9 -8.37 -13.33 4.06
C ASN A 9 -7.42 -13.84 5.14
N VAL A 10 -6.41 -13.05 5.50
CA VAL A 10 -5.38 -13.44 6.47
C VAL A 10 -5.16 -12.32 7.48
N HIS A 11 -5.10 -12.67 8.77
CA HIS A 11 -4.61 -11.78 9.81
C HIS A 11 -3.16 -12.11 10.12
N ALA A 12 -2.28 -11.12 10.03
CA ALA A 12 -0.88 -11.22 10.43
C ALA A 12 -0.57 -10.33 11.63
N GLY A 13 0.19 -10.91 12.56
CA GLY A 13 0.82 -10.25 13.71
C GLY A 13 2.31 -10.01 13.48
N ALA A 14 2.96 -9.45 14.50
CA ALA A 14 4.40 -9.16 14.47
C ALA A 14 5.22 -10.44 14.26
N GLY A 15 6.28 -10.33 13.45
CA GLY A 15 7.17 -11.46 13.13
C GLY A 15 6.66 -12.43 12.06
N GLN A 16 5.40 -12.31 11.64
CA GLN A 16 4.86 -13.12 10.55
C GLN A 16 5.18 -12.50 9.18
N THR A 17 5.46 -13.35 8.20
CA THR A 17 5.71 -12.96 6.82
C THR A 17 4.59 -13.44 5.92
N LEU A 18 4.18 -12.58 4.98
CA LEU A 18 3.20 -12.89 3.96
C LEU A 18 3.77 -12.55 2.59
N VAL A 19 3.31 -13.29 1.57
CA VAL A 19 3.69 -13.07 0.17
C VAL A 19 2.42 -12.76 -0.61
N ALA A 20 2.42 -11.62 -1.31
CA ALA A 20 1.41 -11.24 -2.27
C ALA A 20 1.98 -11.43 -3.69
N PRO A 21 1.65 -12.53 -4.39
CA PRO A 21 2.27 -12.85 -5.67
C PRO A 21 1.86 -11.88 -6.78
N LYS A 22 2.75 -11.68 -7.77
CA LYS A 22 2.43 -10.93 -8.98
C LYS A 22 1.21 -11.54 -9.70
N GLY A 23 0.31 -10.68 -10.17
CA GLY A 23 -0.91 -11.08 -10.88
C GLY A 23 -2.07 -11.48 -9.97
N ILE A 24 -1.87 -11.51 -8.65
CA ILE A 24 -2.95 -11.76 -7.68
C ILE A 24 -3.33 -10.44 -7.02
N PRO A 25 -4.58 -9.96 -7.17
CA PRO A 25 -5.08 -8.78 -6.48
C PRO A 25 -4.86 -8.87 -4.97
N HIS A 26 -4.37 -7.78 -4.37
CA HIS A 26 -4.15 -7.74 -2.93
C HIS A 26 -4.30 -6.34 -2.34
N SER A 27 -4.73 -6.30 -1.08
CA SER A 27 -4.86 -5.07 -0.28
C SER A 27 -4.73 -5.41 1.21
N PHE A 28 -4.45 -4.41 2.05
CA PHE A 28 -4.32 -4.60 3.49
C PHE A 28 -4.93 -3.46 4.29
N ARG A 29 -5.23 -3.74 5.56
CA ARG A 29 -5.66 -2.76 6.56
C ARG A 29 -4.90 -2.97 7.86
N ILE A 30 -4.38 -1.88 8.41
CA ILE A 30 -3.84 -1.85 9.77
C ILE A 30 -5.01 -1.69 10.74
N GLU A 31 -5.28 -2.72 11.53
CA GLU A 31 -6.39 -2.77 12.48
C GLU A 31 -5.93 -2.57 13.94
N SER A 32 -4.62 -2.59 14.18
CA SER A 32 -4.05 -2.34 15.49
C SER A 32 -4.13 -0.85 15.84
N ALA A 33 -4.63 -0.54 17.04
CA ALA A 33 -4.77 0.83 17.53
C ALA A 33 -3.43 1.58 17.62
N ALA A 34 -2.35 0.88 17.97
CA ALA A 34 -1.00 1.44 18.04
C ALA A 34 -0.30 1.57 16.66
N GLY A 35 -0.99 1.22 15.57
CA GLY A 35 -0.37 1.13 14.24
C GLY A 35 0.41 -0.16 14.04
N ALA A 36 1.21 -0.21 12.97
CA ALA A 36 2.05 -1.35 12.63
C ALA A 36 3.32 -0.88 11.92
N HIS A 37 4.43 -1.60 12.10
CA HIS A 37 5.65 -1.42 11.33
C HIS A 37 5.83 -2.62 10.42
N CYS A 38 5.88 -2.36 9.12
CA CYS A 38 6.01 -3.37 8.07
C CYS A 38 7.30 -3.12 7.29
N LEU A 39 8.01 -4.20 6.95
CA LEU A 39 9.06 -4.18 5.93
C LEU A 39 8.50 -4.82 4.67
N THR A 40 8.41 -4.04 3.59
CA THR A 40 7.98 -4.53 2.28
C THR A 40 9.20 -4.73 1.39
N ILE A 41 9.33 -5.91 0.81
CA ILE A 41 10.40 -6.23 -0.15
C ILE A 41 9.75 -6.46 -1.50
N THR A 42 10.13 -5.65 -2.49
CA THR A 42 9.67 -5.76 -3.88
C THR A 42 10.84 -6.08 -4.81
N ARG A 43 10.56 -6.77 -5.92
CA ARG A 43 11.54 -7.01 -6.98
C ARG A 43 11.31 -5.98 -8.10
N GLY A 44 12.39 -5.44 -8.65
CA GLY A 44 12.33 -4.42 -9.70
C GLY A 44 12.14 -3.02 -9.13
N ASP A 45 12.01 -2.05 -10.02
CA ASP A 45 11.94 -0.62 -9.72
C ASP A 45 10.53 -0.04 -9.77
N ASP A 46 9.57 -0.70 -10.44
CA ASP A 46 8.16 -0.27 -10.58
C ASP A 46 7.58 0.37 -9.30
N PHE A 47 7.58 -0.36 -8.17
CA PHE A 47 6.99 0.11 -6.92
C PHE A 47 7.77 1.25 -6.25
N GLU A 48 9.11 1.18 -6.27
CA GLU A 48 9.94 2.23 -5.69
C GLU A 48 9.83 3.53 -6.50
N THR A 49 9.84 3.43 -7.82
CA THR A 49 9.67 4.55 -8.74
C THR A 49 8.30 5.20 -8.55
N MET A 50 7.23 4.40 -8.46
CA MET A 50 5.89 4.90 -8.15
C MET A 50 5.87 5.67 -6.82
N LEU A 51 6.46 5.13 -5.75
CA LEU A 51 6.51 5.82 -4.46
C LEU A 51 7.27 7.16 -4.57
N ARG A 52 8.38 7.21 -5.29
CA ARG A 52 9.17 8.44 -5.47
C ARG A 52 8.42 9.51 -6.27
N GLN A 53 7.58 9.11 -7.22
CA GLN A 53 6.76 10.01 -8.03
C GLN A 53 5.51 10.51 -7.30
N ALA A 54 4.83 9.63 -6.56
CA ALA A 54 3.57 9.93 -5.87
C ALA A 54 3.74 10.55 -4.48
N SER A 55 4.92 10.42 -3.87
CA SER A 55 5.19 10.89 -2.51
C SER A 55 5.92 12.23 -2.47
N ARG A 56 5.99 12.80 -1.27
CA ARG A 56 6.88 13.92 -0.92
C ARG A 56 7.92 13.47 0.09
N ILE A 57 9.05 14.18 0.14
CA ILE A 57 10.04 13.99 1.20
C ILE A 57 9.39 14.33 2.55
N ALA A 58 9.64 13.50 3.55
CA ALA A 58 9.19 13.74 4.92
C ALA A 58 10.15 14.70 5.63
N ASP A 59 9.60 15.72 6.27
CA ASP A 59 10.38 16.73 7.00
C ASP A 59 10.71 16.29 8.44
N LYS A 60 10.02 15.26 8.93
CA LYS A 60 10.09 14.73 10.30
C LYS A 60 9.81 13.22 10.34
N PRO A 61 10.28 12.49 11.38
CA PRO A 61 10.14 11.04 11.43
C PRO A 61 8.73 10.56 11.81
N GLU A 62 7.87 11.42 12.37
CA GLU A 62 6.51 11.05 12.76
C GLU A 62 5.57 10.99 11.55
N LEU A 63 4.58 10.09 11.63
CA LEU A 63 3.51 10.04 10.65
C LEU A 63 2.74 11.38 10.60
N PRO A 64 2.32 11.83 9.41
CA PRO A 64 1.42 12.96 9.29
C PRO A 64 0.04 12.61 9.88
N ALA A 65 -0.74 13.63 10.21
CA ALA A 65 -2.15 13.44 10.54
C ALA A 65 -2.86 12.74 9.38
N ALA A 66 -3.69 11.75 9.68
CA ALA A 66 -4.46 11.06 8.66
C ALA A 66 -5.51 12.00 8.05
N THR A 67 -5.51 12.12 6.73
CA THR A 67 -6.50 12.89 5.98
C THR A 67 -7.11 12.01 4.90
N ALA A 68 -8.38 12.26 4.55
CA ALA A 68 -8.98 11.64 3.38
C ALA A 68 -8.28 12.16 2.11
N PRO A 69 -8.05 11.31 1.10
CA PRO A 69 -7.48 11.76 -0.17
C PRO A 69 -8.49 12.65 -0.92
N SER A 70 -8.00 13.72 -1.56
CA SER A 70 -8.82 14.51 -2.48
C SER A 70 -9.01 13.75 -3.82
N PRO A 71 -10.02 14.12 -4.63
CA PRO A 71 -10.18 13.54 -5.98
C PRO A 71 -8.91 13.68 -6.83
N GLU A 72 -8.25 14.83 -6.79
CA GLU A 72 -6.99 15.07 -7.52
C GLU A 72 -5.87 14.12 -7.05
N MET A 73 -5.77 13.86 -5.74
CA MET A 73 -4.79 12.88 -5.21
C MET A 73 -5.09 11.47 -5.71
N ILE A 74 -6.37 11.09 -5.79
CA ILE A 74 -6.79 9.78 -6.30
C ILE A 74 -6.43 9.64 -7.78
N ASP A 75 -6.70 10.66 -8.59
CA ASP A 75 -6.39 10.67 -10.02
C ASP A 75 -4.87 10.62 -10.26
N ALA A 76 -4.11 11.43 -9.52
CA ALA A 76 -2.65 11.45 -9.59
C ALA A 76 -2.04 10.09 -9.21
N LEU A 77 -2.50 9.48 -8.11
CA LEU A 77 -2.05 8.16 -7.69
C LEU A 77 -2.41 7.10 -8.73
N THR A 78 -3.63 7.12 -9.26
CA THR A 78 -4.10 6.15 -10.26
C THR A 78 -3.25 6.20 -11.52
N ARG A 79 -2.97 7.41 -12.03
CA ARG A 79 -2.08 7.60 -13.19
C ARG A 79 -0.67 7.10 -12.91
N CYS A 80 -0.07 7.50 -11.78
CA CYS A 80 1.28 7.11 -11.41
C CYS A 80 1.41 5.58 -11.24
N CYS A 81 0.43 4.92 -10.61
CA CYS A 81 0.39 3.46 -10.55
C CYS A 81 0.37 2.83 -11.95
N ALA A 82 -0.48 3.31 -12.86
CA ALA A 82 -0.58 2.77 -14.22
C ALA A 82 0.72 2.93 -15.02
N GLU A 83 1.40 4.08 -14.91
CA GLU A 83 2.71 4.35 -15.54
C GLU A 83 3.82 3.41 -15.03
N ASN A 84 3.66 2.86 -13.82
CA ASN A 84 4.61 1.94 -13.19
C ASN A 84 4.08 0.50 -13.12
N ASN A 85 3.24 0.08 -14.07
CA ASN A 85 2.75 -1.30 -14.19
C ASN A 85 1.95 -1.82 -12.97
N ILE A 86 1.33 -0.93 -12.18
CA ILE A 86 0.50 -1.25 -11.02
C ILE A 86 -0.96 -0.93 -11.35
N ALA A 87 -1.80 -1.96 -11.46
CA ALA A 87 -3.23 -1.79 -11.66
C ALA A 87 -3.97 -1.66 -10.32
N ILE A 88 -4.71 -0.56 -10.14
CA ILE A 88 -5.70 -0.42 -9.05
C ILE A 88 -6.98 -1.12 -9.51
N VAL A 89 -7.34 -2.22 -8.84
CA VAL A 89 -8.42 -3.12 -9.27
C VAL A 89 -9.69 -3.04 -8.42
N GLY A 90 -9.72 -2.13 -7.43
CA GLY A 90 -10.87 -1.96 -6.54
C GLY A 90 -10.57 -1.06 -5.35
N PRO A 91 -11.56 -0.85 -4.47
CA PRO A 91 -11.38 -0.04 -3.27
C PRO A 91 -10.47 -0.74 -2.23
N PRO A 92 -9.88 0.03 -1.29
CA PRO A 92 -9.22 -0.52 -0.11
C PRO A 92 -10.17 -1.36 0.76
N LEU A 93 -9.60 -2.17 1.66
CA LEU A 93 -10.40 -2.90 2.64
C LEU A 93 -11.14 -1.96 3.59
N ALA A 94 -12.44 -2.24 3.77
CA ALA A 94 -13.30 -1.61 4.75
C ALA A 94 -12.75 -1.75 6.17
#